data_AF-A0A957LVC9-F1
#
_entry.id   AF-A0A957LVC9-F1
#
_cell.length_a   1.000
_cell.length_b   1.000
_cell.length_c   1.000
_cell.angle_alpha   90.00
_cell.angle_beta   90.00
_cell.angle_gamma   90.00
#
_symmetry.space_group_name_H-M   'P 1'
#
loop_
_entity.id
_entity.type
_entity.pdbx_description
1 polymer ?
#
loop_
_entity_poly.entity_id
_entity_poly.type
_entity_poly.pdbx_seq_one_letter_code
_entity_poly.pdbx_strand_id
1 'polypeptide(L)' 'HPAPFPVELAERVIHLYSYTGDVVLDPFAGSGTTCVAAASHGRHWVGFEIDPEYCARATARVAALNP' A
#
# COMPACT_ATOMS: atom_id res chain seq x y z
N HIS A 1 -10.58 2.89 -8.65
CA HIS A 1 -10.38 1.47 -8.84
C HIS A 1 -11.71 0.86 -8.46
N PRO A 2 -12.45 0.21 -9.37
CA PRO A 2 -13.77 -0.35 -9.07
C PRO A 2 -13.73 -1.62 -8.20
N ALA A 3 -12.55 -2.24 -8.01
CA ALA A 3 -12.36 -3.42 -7.17
C ALA A 3 -11.25 -3.23 -6.12
N PRO A 4 -11.38 -2.28 -5.17
CA PRO A 4 -10.44 -2.21 -4.06
C PRO A 4 -10.70 -3.39 -3.12
N PHE A 5 -9.63 -4.00 -2.60
CA PHE A 5 -9.74 -4.97 -1.51
C PHE A 5 -9.55 -4.28 -0.15
N PRO A 6 -10.06 -4.86 0.95
CA PRO A 6 -9.91 -4.28 2.29
C PRO A 6 -8.44 -4.18 2.72
N VAL A 7 -8.10 -3.14 3.49
CA VAL A 7 -6.72 -2.93 3.98
C VAL A 7 -6.30 -4.07 4.90
N GLU A 8 -7.23 -4.56 5.71
CA GLU A 8 -7.03 -5.66 6.67
C GLU A 8 -6.58 -6.95 5.97
N LEU A 9 -6.97 -7.15 4.71
CA LEU A 9 -6.50 -8.28 3.92
C LEU A 9 -5.01 -8.12 3.54
N ALA A 10 -4.57 -6.94 3.10
CA ALA A 10 -3.16 -6.67 2.86
C ALA A 10 -2.34 -6.84 4.15
N GLU A 11 -2.83 -6.29 5.26
CA GLU A 11 -2.13 -6.34 6.55
C GLU A 11 -1.84 -7.77 6.99
N ARG A 12 -2.80 -8.69 6.84
CA ARG A 12 -2.61 -10.10 7.20
C ARG A 12 -1.49 -10.73 6.38
N VAL A 13 -1.44 -10.50 5.07
CA VAL A 13 -0.39 -11.04 4.20
C VAL A 13 0.97 -10.44 4.57
N ILE A 14 1.04 -9.13 4.78
CA ILE A 14 2.28 -8.43 5.17
C ILE A 14 2.81 -8.96 6.50
N HIS A 15 1.96 -9.19 7.50
CA HIS A 15 2.39 -9.74 8.79
C HIS A 15 2.88 -11.18 8.69
N LEU A 16 2.27 -12.01 7.85
CA LEU A 16 2.62 -13.42 7.72
C LEU A 16 3.92 -13.64 6.92
N TYR A 17 4.23 -12.74 5.99
CA TYR A 17 5.28 -12.96 4.99
C TYR A 17 6.37 -11.88 4.92
N SER A 18 6.39 -10.93 5.85
CA SER A 18 7.44 -9.91 5.92
C SER A 18 7.76 -9.49 7.36
N TYR A 19 8.97 -9.00 7.57
CA TYR A 19 9.40 -8.38 8.82
C TYR A 19 9.29 -6.86 8.75
N THR A 20 9.29 -6.20 9.91
CA THR A 20 9.41 -4.74 9.98
C THR A 20 10.70 -4.30 9.28
N GLY A 21 10.61 -3.27 8.45
CA GLY A 21 11.71 -2.79 7.62
C GLY A 21 11.87 -3.49 6.27
N ASP A 22 11.17 -4.60 5.99
CA ASP A 22 11.16 -5.20 4.66
C ASP A 22 10.48 -4.28 3.63
N VAL A 23 10.75 -4.54 2.35
CA VAL A 23 10.13 -3.84 1.22
C VAL A 23 8.97 -4.68 0.66
N VAL A 24 7.78 -4.09 0.61
CA VAL A 24 6.60 -4.68 -0.04
C VAL A 24 6.40 -4.06 -1.43
N LEU A 25 6.42 -4.90 -2.47
CA LEU A 25 6.16 -4.48 -3.85
C LEU A 25 4.71 -4.81 -4.25
N ASP A 26 3.99 -3.81 -4.77
CA ASP A 26 2.71 -4.00 -5.45
C ASP A 26 2.80 -3.44 -6.89
N PRO A 27 2.86 -4.31 -7.91
CA PRO A 27 2.96 -3.87 -9.30
C PRO A 27 1.63 -3.32 -9.87
N PHE A 28 0.51 -3.47 -9.14
CA PHE A 28 -0.82 -3.02 -9.55
C PHE A 28 -1.50 -2.32 -8.38
N ALA A 29 -0.85 -1.27 -7.88
CA ALA A 29 -1.16 -0.66 -6.60
C ALA A 29 -2.57 -0.06 -6.53
N GLY A 30 -3.16 0.33 -7.66
CA GLY A 30 -4.51 0.91 -7.71
C GLY A 30 -4.64 2.06 -6.72
N SER A 31 -5.56 1.94 -5.78
CA SER A 31 -5.76 2.95 -4.74
C SER A 31 -4.70 3.00 -3.62
N GLY A 32 -3.65 2.20 -3.71
CA GLY A 32 -2.56 2.13 -2.73
C GLY A 32 -2.85 1.29 -1.49
N THR A 33 -3.78 0.32 -1.54
CA THR A 33 -4.17 -0.49 -0.36
C THR A 33 -2.96 -1.20 0.25
N THR A 34 -2.15 -1.87 -0.57
CA THR A 34 -0.93 -2.55 -0.12
C THR A 34 0.10 -1.58 0.45
N CYS A 35 0.28 -0.42 -0.21
CA CYS A 35 1.22 0.62 0.22
C CYS A 35 0.84 1.20 1.60
N VAL A 36 -0.44 1.48 1.81
CA VAL A 36 -0.98 1.95 3.09
C VAL A 36 -0.76 0.90 4.17
N ALA A 37 -1.11 -0.37 3.92
CA ALA A 37 -0.89 -1.44 4.88
C ALA A 37 0.60 -1.62 5.24
N ALA A 38 1.49 -1.60 4.24
CA ALA A 38 2.93 -1.70 4.46
C ALA A 38 3.44 -0.55 5.33
N ALA A 39 3.09 0.69 4.96
CA ALA A 39 3.52 1.89 5.69
C ALA A 39 3.03 1.90 7.14
N SER A 40 1.75 1.59 7.38
CA SER A 40 1.14 1.54 8.72
C SER A 40 1.84 0.56 9.67
N HIS A 41 2.46 -0.48 9.12
CA HIS A 41 3.12 -1.53 9.91
C HIS A 41 4.65 -1.46 9.81
N GLY A 42 5.21 -0.31 9.44
CA GLY A 42 6.67 -0.08 9.46
C GLY A 42 7.43 -0.87 8.40
N ARG A 43 6.80 -1.23 7.28
CA ARG A 43 7.46 -1.75 6.09
C ARG A 43 7.71 -0.61 5.10
N HIS A 44 8.79 -0.72 4.35
CA HIS A 44 8.97 0.07 3.14
C HIS A 44 8.06 -0.47 2.04
N TRP A 45 7.78 0.34 1.03
CA TRP A 45 6.89 -0.07 -0.05
C TRP A 45 7.29 0.53 -1.39
N VAL A 46 6.96 -0.18 -2.46
CA VAL A 46 7.03 0.29 -3.85
C VAL A 46 5.72 -0.08 -4.53
N GLY A 47 5.05 0.90 -5.14
CA GLY A 47 3.79 0.71 -5.84
C GLY A 47 3.89 1.19 -7.29
N PHE A 48 3.40 0.39 -8.24
CA PHE A 48 3.24 0.81 -9.63
C PHE A 48 1.76 0.91 -9.98
N GLU A 49 1.38 1.98 -10.67
CA GLU A 49 0.04 2.23 -11.18
C GLU A 49 0.17 3.11 -12.43
N ILE A 50 -0.64 2.82 -13.45
CA ILE A 50 -0.58 3.50 -14.74
C ILE A 50 -1.51 4.71 -14.80
N ASP A 51 -2.58 4.70 -14.00
CA ASP A 51 -3.54 5.78 -13.90
C ASP A 51 -3.02 6.87 -12.94
N PRO A 52 -2.71 8.09 -13.44
CA PRO A 52 -2.18 9.16 -12.60
C PRO A 52 -3.12 9.60 -11.47
N GLU A 53 -4.44 9.46 -11.65
CA GLU A 53 -5.42 9.80 -10.61
C GLU A 53 -5.32 8.81 -9.44
N TYR A 54 -5.15 7.52 -9.74
CA TYR A 54 -4.94 6.52 -8.71
C TYR A 54 -3.58 6.64 -8.03
N CYS A 55 -2.52 7.00 -8.78
CA CYS A 55 -1.23 7.35 -8.20
C CYS A 55 -1.39 8.49 -7.17
N ALA A 56 -2.00 9.60 -7.56
CA ALA A 56 -2.19 10.76 -6.68
C ALA A 56 -2.99 10.39 -5.42
N ARG A 57 -4.05 9.59 -5.58
CA ARG A 57 -4.86 9.11 -4.47
C ARG A 57 -4.09 8.18 -3.54
N ALA A 58 -3.31 7.24 -4.07
CA ALA A 58 -2.46 6.34 -3.28
C ALA A 58 -1.43 7.14 -2.47
N THR A 59 -0.74 8.10 -3.10
CA THR A 59 0.23 8.98 -2.44
C THR A 59 -0.41 9.79 -1.32
N ALA A 60 -1.57 10.39 -1.55
CA ALA A 60 -2.28 11.16 -0.52
C ALA A 60 -2.67 10.29 0.69
N ARG A 61 -3.12 9.05 0.45
CA ARG A 61 -3.47 8.11 1.52
C ARG A 61 -2.27 7.71 2.37
N VAL A 62 -1.12 7.45 1.75
CA VAL A 62 0.10 7.11 2.50
C VAL A 62 0.63 8.32 3.26
N ALA A 63 0.62 9.51 2.64
CA ALA A 63 1.07 10.74 3.29
C ALA A 63 0.25 11.07 4.56
N ALA A 64 -1.05 10.78 4.56
CA ALA A 64 -1.91 10.98 5.73
C ALA A 64 -1.55 10.12 6.96
N LEU A 65 -0.70 9.09 6.81
CA LEU A 65 -0.25 8.24 7.93
C LEU A 65 0.87 8.90 8.77
N ASN A 66 1.60 9.85 8.19
CA ASN A 66 2.71 10.56 8.84
C ASN A 66 2.49 12.08 8.72
N PRO A 67 1.96 12.75 9.77
CA PRO A 67 1.87 14.21 9.78
C PRO A 67 3.25 14.89 9.81
#